data_AF-A0A356IP04-F1
#
_entry.id   AF-A0A356IP04-F1
#
_cell.length_a   1.000
_cell.length_b   1.000
_cell.length_c   1.000
_cell.angle_alpha   90.00
_cell.angle_beta   90.00
_cell.angle_gamma   90.00
#
_symmetry.space_group_name_H-M   'P 1'
#
loop_
_entity.id
_entity.type
_entity.pdbx_description
1 polymer ?
#
loop_
_entity_poly.entity_id
_entity_poly.type
_entity_poly.pdbx_seq_one_letter_code
_entity_poly.pdbx_strand_id
1 'polypeptide(L)'
;MTAMTLLEKAKTTSLNTLLNLPRFAKRRIAGKPIRVDGLELDLDMQLLVKLSNLEKPIRPSRQNPQQLQASRQAFNASTRIVQGKLVPMSTRNLLLGQDNPRLPARLYTPHQQAPNQATDALLFFLHGGGWVHGNLD
;
A
#
# COMPACT_ATOMS: atom_id res chain seq x y z
N MET A 1 -6.35 13.41 -2.28
CA MET A 1 -5.52 12.40 -2.98
C MET A 1 -4.92 13.05 -4.22
N THR A 2 -3.60 13.02 -4.36
CA THR A 2 -2.93 13.52 -5.57
C THR A 2 -3.27 12.64 -6.76
N ALA A 3 -3.58 13.22 -7.91
CA ALA A 3 -3.87 12.45 -9.12
C ALA A 3 -2.66 11.58 -9.51
N MET A 4 -2.93 10.34 -9.93
CA MET A 4 -1.88 9.48 -10.49
C MET A 4 -1.28 10.10 -11.74
N THR A 5 0.05 10.08 -11.80
CA THR A 5 0.83 10.38 -13.00
C THR A 5 0.56 9.35 -14.11
N LEU A 6 0.86 9.70 -15.36
CA LEU A 6 0.73 8.78 -16.49
C LEU A 6 1.57 7.50 -16.29
N LEU A 7 2.76 7.65 -15.72
CA LEU A 7 3.64 6.53 -15.41
C LEU A 7 3.05 5.62 -14.34
N GLU A 8 2.49 6.16 -13.25
CA GLU A 8 1.82 5.36 -12.22
C GLU A 8 0.61 4.59 -12.79
N LYS A 9 -0.18 5.22 -13.67
CA LYS A 9 -1.28 4.55 -14.37
C LYS A 9 -0.78 3.40 -15.25
N ALA A 10 0.26 3.63 -16.04
CA ALA A 10 0.86 2.61 -16.90
C ALA A 10 1.40 1.42 -16.09
N LYS A 11 2.06 1.69 -14.95
CA LYS A 11 2.52 0.65 -14.00
C LYS A 11 1.35 -0.13 -13.40
N THR A 12 0.30 0.57 -12.97
CA THR A 12 -0.91 -0.05 -12.39
C THR A 12 -1.60 -0.97 -13.40
N THR A 13 -1.82 -0.50 -14.63
CA THR A 13 -2.43 -1.30 -15.70
C THR A 13 -1.56 -2.50 -16.06
N SER A 14 -0.25 -2.30 -16.21
CA SER A 14 0.69 -3.40 -16.49
C SER A 14 0.66 -4.45 -15.38
N LEU A 15 0.69 -4.01 -14.13
CA LEU A 15 0.65 -4.91 -12.98
C LEU A 15 -0.65 -5.71 -12.95
N ASN A 16 -1.81 -5.05 -13.05
CA ASN A 16 -3.11 -5.71 -13.10
C ASN A 16 -3.21 -6.71 -14.25
N THR A 17 -2.66 -6.36 -15.42
CA THR A 17 -2.64 -7.25 -16.58
C THR A 17 -1.81 -8.51 -16.29
N LEU A 18 -0.60 -8.35 -15.74
CA LEU A 18 0.29 -9.44 -15.40
C LEU A 18 -0.29 -10.37 -14.33
N LEU A 19 -0.96 -9.82 -13.31
CA LEU A 19 -1.60 -10.60 -12.24
C LEU A 19 -2.82 -11.39 -12.72
N ASN A 20 -3.52 -10.91 -13.75
CA ASN A 20 -4.66 -11.60 -14.35
C ASN A 20 -4.29 -12.62 -15.44
N LEU A 21 -3.00 -12.79 -15.75
CA LEU A 21 -2.57 -13.82 -16.70
C LEU A 21 -2.89 -15.24 -16.19
N PRO A 22 -3.11 -16.22 -17.09
CA PRO A 22 -3.21 -17.62 -16.71
C PRO A 22 -1.98 -18.10 -15.93
N ARG A 23 -2.19 -19.04 -15.00
CA ARG A 23 -1.14 -19.57 -14.10
C ARG A 23 0.13 -20.00 -14.85
N PHE A 24 0.00 -20.63 -16.02
CA PHE A 24 1.17 -21.07 -16.80
C PHE A 24 2.02 -19.90 -17.31
N ALA A 25 1.38 -18.81 -17.73
CA ALA A 25 2.07 -17.61 -18.23
C ALA A 25 2.76 -16.88 -17.06
N LYS A 26 2.05 -16.69 -15.94
CA LYS A 26 2.63 -16.15 -14.71
C LYS A 26 3.84 -16.96 -14.26
N ARG A 27 3.76 -18.30 -14.32
CA ARG A 27 4.87 -19.19 -13.95
C ARG A 27 6.09 -19.03 -14.87
N ARG A 28 5.89 -18.85 -16.18
CA ARG A 28 7.01 -18.57 -17.11
C ARG A 28 7.70 -17.25 -16.79
N ILE A 29 6.94 -16.23 -16.40
CA ILE A 29 7.50 -14.92 -16.03
C ILE A 29 8.18 -14.99 -14.67
N ALA A 30 7.52 -15.53 -13.65
CA ALA A 30 8.02 -15.60 -12.26
C ALA A 30 9.25 -16.53 -12.14
N GLY A 31 9.30 -17.60 -12.95
CA GLY A 31 10.36 -18.60 -12.92
C GLY A 31 10.04 -19.78 -11.98
N LYS A 32 11.08 -20.52 -11.60
CA LYS A 32 10.97 -21.69 -10.71
C LYS A 32 10.33 -21.28 -9.37
N PRO A 33 9.48 -22.13 -8.76
CA PRO A 33 8.91 -21.83 -7.44
C PRO A 33 9.97 -21.53 -6.39
N ILE A 34 9.77 -20.44 -5.64
CA ILE A 34 10.59 -20.12 -4.47
C ILE A 34 10.02 -20.87 -3.27
N ARG A 35 10.86 -21.64 -2.58
CA ARG A 35 10.50 -22.34 -1.35
C ARG A 35 11.46 -21.96 -0.22
N VAL A 36 10.92 -21.57 0.92
CA VAL A 36 11.65 -21.24 2.15
C VAL A 36 10.95 -21.94 3.30
N ASP A 37 11.69 -22.66 4.14
CA ASP A 37 11.16 -23.40 5.29
C ASP A 37 10.00 -24.35 4.93
N GLY A 38 10.07 -24.98 3.75
CA GLY A 38 9.04 -25.90 3.26
C GLY A 38 7.79 -25.24 2.68
N LEU A 39 7.66 -23.90 2.75
CA LEU A 39 6.54 -23.15 2.21
C LEU A 39 6.87 -22.61 0.81
N GLU A 40 5.96 -22.77 -0.15
CA GLU A 40 6.07 -22.17 -1.48
C GLU A 40 5.48 -20.75 -1.48
N LEU A 41 6.23 -19.79 -2.02
CA LEU A 41 5.75 -18.43 -2.22
C LEU A 41 4.60 -18.43 -3.24
N ASP A 42 3.50 -17.75 -2.91
CA ASP A 42 2.38 -17.57 -3.83
C ASP A 42 2.88 -17.01 -5.18
N LEU A 43 2.31 -17.51 -6.28
CA LEU A 43 2.80 -17.17 -7.61
C LEU A 43 2.66 -15.68 -7.93
N ASP A 44 1.61 -15.03 -7.44
CA ASP A 44 1.38 -13.60 -7.67
C ASP A 44 2.34 -12.78 -6.81
N MET A 45 2.61 -13.22 -5.58
CA MET A 45 3.66 -12.63 -4.74
C MET A 45 5.04 -12.79 -5.35
N GLN A 46 5.38 -13.96 -5.90
CA GLN A 46 6.66 -14.19 -6.56
C GLN A 46 6.81 -13.27 -7.80
N LEU A 47 5.75 -13.10 -8.57
CA LEU A 47 5.72 -12.19 -9.71
C LEU A 47 5.91 -10.73 -9.26
N LEU A 48 5.21 -10.29 -8.21
CA LEU A 48 5.35 -8.96 -7.61
C LEU A 48 6.78 -8.69 -7.15
N VAL A 49 7.40 -9.61 -6.42
CA VAL A 49 8.81 -9.50 -5.97
C VAL A 49 9.76 -9.39 -7.16
N LYS A 50 9.53 -10.17 -8.22
CA LYS A 50 10.35 -10.10 -9.43
C LYS A 50 10.23 -8.75 -10.13
N LEU A 51 9.02 -8.19 -10.22
CA LEU A 51 8.78 -6.88 -10.81
C LEU A 51 9.36 -5.76 -9.94
N SER A 52 9.23 -5.83 -8.61
CA SER A 52 9.78 -4.81 -7.71
C SER A 52 11.30 -4.73 -7.79
N ASN A 53 11.99 -5.84 -8.11
CA ASN A 53 13.44 -5.85 -8.26
C ASN A 53 13.94 -5.14 -9.54
N LEU A 54 13.07 -4.79 -10.48
CA LEU A 54 13.44 -4.00 -11.66
C LEU A 54 13.69 -2.52 -11.30
N GLU A 55 13.10 -2.06 -10.21
CA GLU A 55 13.27 -0.69 -9.71
C GLU A 55 14.14 -0.72 -8.45
N LYS A 56 15.30 -0.07 -8.49
CA LYS A 56 16.14 0.05 -7.28
C LYS A 56 15.41 0.90 -6.25
N PRO A 57 15.11 0.40 -5.04
CA PRO A 57 14.40 1.18 -4.04
C PRO A 57 15.30 2.29 -3.51
N ILE A 58 14.72 3.48 -3.32
CA ILE A 58 15.38 4.56 -2.57
C ILE A 58 15.34 4.18 -1.09
N ARG A 59 16.48 3.77 -0.54
CA ARG A 59 16.59 3.42 0.88
C ARG A 59 16.61 4.68 1.74
N PRO A 60 15.92 4.69 2.90
CA PRO A 60 16.00 5.80 3.84
C PRO A 60 17.43 5.93 4.40
N SER A 61 17.84 7.16 4.70
CA SER A 61 19.13 7.47 5.31
C SER A 61 18.92 8.35 6.54
N ARG A 62 19.63 8.06 7.64
CA ARG A 62 19.59 8.89 8.86
C ARG A 62 20.44 10.15 8.71
N GLN A 63 21.47 10.09 7.86
CA GLN A 63 22.45 11.15 7.65
C GLN A 63 22.06 12.10 6.52
N ASN A 64 21.08 11.73 5.68
CA ASN A 64 20.66 12.52 4.54
C ASN A 64 19.13 12.75 4.57
N PRO A 65 18.67 13.92 5.07
CA PRO A 65 17.26 14.26 5.14
C PRO A 65 16.55 14.28 3.79
N GLN A 66 17.21 14.73 2.71
CA GLN A 66 16.61 14.74 1.38
C GLN A 66 16.36 13.31 0.89
N GLN A 67 17.30 12.39 1.13
CA GLN A 67 17.14 10.98 0.79
C GLN A 67 16.03 10.31 1.61
N LEU A 68 15.91 10.65 2.90
CA LEU A 68 14.80 10.20 3.73
C LEU A 68 13.45 10.65 3.15
N GLN A 69 13.33 11.94 2.80
CA GLN A 69 12.13 12.49 2.18
C GLN A 69 11.81 11.81 0.84
N ALA A 70 12.82 11.62 -0.02
CA ALA A 70 12.68 10.93 -1.28
C ALA A 70 12.22 9.47 -1.10
N SER A 71 12.74 8.77 -0.10
CA SER A 71 12.31 7.40 0.21
C SER A 71 10.84 7.33 0.64
N ARG A 72 10.37 8.30 1.45
CA ARG A 72 8.96 8.40 1.88
C ARG A 72 8.04 8.69 0.70
N GLN A 73 8.43 9.60 -0.18
CA GLN A 73 7.68 9.92 -1.39
C GLN A 73 7.61 8.73 -2.34
N ALA A 74 8.73 8.02 -2.56
CA ALA A 74 8.78 6.82 -3.37
C ALA A 74 7.90 5.70 -2.81
N PHE A 75 7.89 5.51 -1.49
CA PHE A 75 6.99 4.54 -0.84
C PHE A 75 5.52 4.92 -1.03
N ASN A 76 5.14 6.17 -0.79
CA ASN A 76 3.74 6.60 -0.97
C ASN A 76 3.30 6.60 -2.44
N ALA A 77 4.23 6.66 -3.39
CA ALA A 77 3.92 6.47 -4.81
C ALA A 77 3.69 4.99 -5.15
N SER A 78 4.46 4.07 -4.54
CA SER A 78 4.30 2.64 -4.78
C SER A 78 2.99 2.09 -4.22
N THR A 79 2.52 2.60 -3.07
CA THR A 79 1.22 2.21 -2.48
C THR A 79 0.07 2.49 -3.44
N ARG A 80 0.09 3.61 -4.17
CA ARG A 80 -0.93 3.95 -5.18
C ARG A 80 -1.01 2.94 -6.31
N ILE A 81 0.12 2.36 -6.72
CA ILE A 81 0.18 1.39 -7.83
C ILE A 81 -0.47 0.05 -7.44
N VAL A 82 -0.30 -0.36 -6.18
CA VAL A 82 -0.77 -1.65 -5.67
C VAL A 82 -2.10 -1.56 -4.89
N GLN A 83 -2.67 -0.36 -4.75
CA GLN A 83 -3.89 -0.16 -3.99
C GLN A 83 -5.05 -0.95 -4.62
N GLY A 84 -5.84 -1.61 -3.76
CA GLY A 84 -7.04 -2.32 -4.18
C GLY A 84 -8.15 -1.37 -4.61
N LYS A 85 -9.31 -1.96 -4.96
CA LYS A 85 -10.52 -1.19 -5.23
C LYS A 85 -10.92 -0.39 -3.99
N LEU A 86 -11.11 0.92 -4.15
CA LEU A 86 -11.63 1.77 -3.10
C LEU A 86 -13.06 1.34 -2.77
N VAL A 87 -13.30 1.07 -1.48
CA VAL A 87 -14.64 0.83 -0.93
C VAL A 87 -15.18 2.18 -0.48
N PRO A 88 -16.30 2.66 -1.04
CA PRO A 88 -16.89 3.93 -0.61
C PRO A 88 -17.21 3.90 0.89
N MET A 89 -16.74 4.90 1.62
CA MET A 89 -17.01 5.11 3.04
C MET A 89 -17.08 6.61 3.32
N SER A 90 -17.89 7.01 4.30
CA SER A 90 -17.81 8.36 4.85
C SER A 90 -16.52 8.49 5.64
N THR A 91 -15.77 9.59 5.44
CA THR A 91 -14.49 9.81 6.12
C THR A 91 -14.48 11.12 6.88
N ARG A 92 -13.91 11.11 8.08
CA ARG A 92 -13.67 12.32 8.88
C ARG A 92 -12.24 12.34 9.40
N ASN A 93 -11.52 13.42 9.12
CA ASN A 93 -10.18 13.64 9.67
C ASN A 93 -10.28 14.05 11.14
N LEU A 94 -9.38 13.55 11.96
CA LEU A 94 -9.30 13.76 13.40
C LEU A 94 -7.87 14.15 13.80
N LEU A 95 -7.74 14.84 14.93
CA LEU A 95 -6.47 15.04 15.62
C LEU A 95 -6.60 14.41 17.00
N LEU A 96 -5.77 13.42 17.28
CA LEU A 96 -5.76 12.67 18.54
C LEU A 96 -4.70 13.24 19.50
N GLY A 97 -4.98 13.17 20.80
CA GLY A 97 -4.14 13.71 21.86
C GLY A 97 -4.65 15.03 22.42
N GLN A 98 -4.33 15.29 23.70
CA GLN A 98 -4.68 16.52 24.40
C GLN A 98 -3.65 17.64 24.09
N ASP A 99 -2.36 17.29 24.05
CA ASP A 99 -1.25 18.22 23.87
C ASP A 99 -0.59 18.13 22.48
N ASN A 100 0.24 19.11 22.14
CA ASN A 100 1.00 19.12 20.89
C ASN A 100 2.29 18.28 20.99
N PRO A 101 2.69 17.56 19.91
CA PRO A 101 1.99 17.46 18.63
C PRO A 101 0.83 16.45 18.68
N ARG A 102 -0.34 16.86 18.17
CA ARG A 102 -1.48 15.96 17.98
C ARG A 102 -1.26 15.02 16.80
N LEU A 103 -1.73 13.79 16.92
CA LEU A 103 -1.59 12.75 15.91
C LEU A 103 -2.75 12.82 14.89
N PRO A 104 -2.48 12.99 13.59
CA PRO A 104 -3.51 12.89 12.57
C PRO A 104 -4.10 11.48 12.51
N ALA A 105 -5.42 11.39 12.44
CA ALA A 105 -6.14 10.14 12.22
C ALA A 105 -7.31 10.35 11.23
N ARG A 106 -7.81 9.26 10.65
CA ARG A 106 -8.98 9.29 9.78
C ARG A 106 -9.98 8.23 10.25
N LEU A 107 -11.18 8.68 10.59
CA LEU A 107 -12.31 7.82 10.89
C LEU A 107 -13.01 7.45 9.59
N TYR A 108 -13.20 6.15 9.36
CA TYR A 108 -13.94 5.61 8.24
C TYR A 108 -15.26 5.03 8.77
N THR A 109 -16.39 5.45 8.19
CA THR A 109 -17.73 4.98 8.55
C THR A 109 -18.37 4.29 7.34
N PRO A 110 -18.63 2.97 7.40
CA PRO A 110 -19.31 2.23 6.34
C PRO A 110 -20.70 2.82 6.00
N HIS A 111 -21.01 2.99 4.71
CA HIS A 111 -22.30 3.53 4.26
C HIS A 111 -23.51 2.64 4.55
N GLN A 112 -23.31 1.34 4.77
CA GLN A 112 -24.40 0.40 5.06
C GLN A 112 -24.94 0.51 6.49
N GLN A 113 -24.37 1.38 7.33
CA GLN A 113 -24.97 1.71 8.62
C GLN A 113 -26.20 2.60 8.41
N ALA A 114 -27.37 2.12 8.84
CA ALA A 114 -28.54 2.99 8.96
C ALA A 114 -28.20 4.16 9.91
N PRO A 115 -28.79 5.36 9.75
CA PRO A 115 -28.43 6.57 10.51
C PRO A 115 -28.44 6.42 12.04
N ASN A 116 -29.11 5.38 12.58
CA ASN A 116 -29.28 5.12 14.00
C ASN A 116 -28.75 3.74 14.44
N GLN A 117 -27.94 3.07 13.61
CA GLN A 117 -27.33 1.80 13.98
C GLN A 117 -26.00 2.09 14.69
N ALA A 118 -26.06 2.16 16.02
CA ALA A 118 -24.87 2.25 16.85
C ALA A 118 -23.94 1.06 16.54
N THR A 119 -22.69 1.35 16.24
CA THR A 119 -21.64 0.32 16.18
C THR A 119 -21.00 0.20 17.55
N ASP A 120 -21.11 -0.98 18.15
CA ASP A 120 -20.48 -1.29 19.44
C ASP A 120 -18.98 -1.64 19.29
N ALA A 121 -18.44 -1.56 18.07
CA ALA A 121 -17.06 -1.90 17.77
C ALA A 121 -16.35 -0.82 16.94
N LEU A 122 -15.12 -0.50 17.32
CA LEU A 122 -14.20 0.37 16.58
C LEU A 122 -12.92 -0.41 16.26
N LEU A 123 -12.54 -0.46 14.98
CA LEU A 123 -11.22 -0.93 14.58
C LEU A 123 -10.21 0.22 14.67
N PHE A 124 -9.27 0.12 15.61
CA PHE A 124 -8.12 1.01 15.65
C PHE A 124 -6.99 0.43 14.80
N PHE A 125 -6.77 1.03 13.62
CA PHE A 125 -5.77 0.56 12.66
C PHE A 125 -4.54 1.46 12.65
N LEU A 126 -3.36 0.85 12.83
CA LEU A 126 -2.06 1.49 12.69
C LEU A 126 -1.36 0.88 11.47
N HIS A 127 -1.01 1.72 10.49
CA HIS A 127 -0.36 1.25 9.27
C HIS A 127 1.09 0.80 9.52
N GLY A 128 1.57 -0.12 8.68
CA GLY A 128 2.97 -0.56 8.68
C GLY A 128 3.93 0.48 8.08
N GLY A 129 5.15 0.05 7.73
CA GLY A 129 6.19 0.96 7.20
C GLY A 129 7.31 1.28 8.19
N GLY A 130 7.44 0.47 9.24
CA GLY A 130 8.58 0.49 10.16
C GLY A 130 8.78 1.82 10.87
N TRP A 131 7.70 2.58 11.09
CA TRP A 131 7.72 3.93 11.68
C TRP A 131 8.49 4.97 10.86
N VAL A 132 8.76 4.69 9.58
CA VAL A 132 9.52 5.57 8.67
C VAL A 132 8.71 5.96 7.44
N HIS A 133 7.93 5.01 6.90
CA HIS A 133 7.19 5.14 5.64
C HIS A 133 5.68 4.98 5.84
N GLY A 134 4.90 5.44 4.86
CA GLY A 134 3.45 5.41 4.89
C GLY A 134 2.83 6.65 5.55
N ASN A 135 1.56 6.86 5.27
CA ASN A 135 0.71 7.89 5.82
C ASN A 135 -0.77 7.46 5.62
N LEU A 136 -1.71 8.39 5.82
CA LEU A 136 -3.13 8.15 5.63
C LEU A 136 -3.60 8.25 4.16
N ASP A 137 -2.71 8.53 3.19
CA ASP A 137 -3.06 8.94 1.81
C ASP A 137 -2.38 8.12 0.69
#